data_AF-A0A8B3CXD2-F1
#
_entry.id   AF-A0A8B3CXD2-F1
#
_cell.length_a   1.000
_cell.length_b   1.000
_cell.length_c   1.000
_cell.angle_alpha   90.00
_cell.angle_beta   90.00
_cell.angle_gamma   90.00
#
_symmetry.space_group_name_H-M   'P 1'
#
loop_
_entity.id
_entity.type
_entity.pdbx_description
1 polymer ?
#
loop_
_entity_poly.entity_id
_entity_poly.type
_entity_poly.pdbx_seq_one_letter_code
_entity_poly.pdbx_strand_id
1 'polypeptide(L)'
;METALLILLCCTSLVGPRTGVYEDELNYCSPRPNCVSSQSSTYNPIHHIDPFHYTEEKEEAFQKLKQKLEDADRVSVLEVNGNYIKTRFYTRVFHFPDTVEFLIEEKTKTVQIRSESILGLFDFLANRRRLNNLREELGWE
;
A
#
# COMPACT_ATOMS: atom_id res chain seq x y z
N MET A 1 30.48 -43.86 11.83
CA MET A 1 29.48 -43.88 10.74
C MET A 1 28.14 -43.62 11.38
N GLU A 2 27.87 -42.37 11.74
CA GLU A 2 27.13 -41.39 10.91
C GLU A 2 25.62 -41.49 11.18
N THR A 3 25.19 -40.91 12.30
CA THR A 3 23.79 -40.55 12.51
C THR A 3 23.60 -39.13 11.96
N ALA A 4 22.96 -39.07 10.79
CA ALA A 4 22.67 -37.84 10.07
C ALA A 4 21.82 -36.87 10.91
N LEU A 5 22.41 -35.71 11.20
CA LEU A 5 21.75 -34.55 11.78
C LEU A 5 20.84 -33.93 10.71
N LEU A 6 19.54 -34.22 10.76
CA LEU A 6 18.52 -33.53 9.96
C LEU A 6 18.33 -32.11 10.51
N ILE A 7 19.08 -31.16 9.96
CA ILE A 7 18.88 -29.73 10.18
C ILE A 7 17.61 -29.32 9.44
N LEU A 8 16.51 -29.18 10.18
CA LEU A 8 15.28 -28.55 9.69
C LEU A 8 15.55 -27.04 9.55
N LEU A 9 16.05 -26.61 8.39
CA LEU A 9 16.16 -25.20 8.04
C LEU A 9 14.75 -24.60 7.92
N CYS A 10 14.28 -24.01 9.01
CA CYS A 10 13.11 -23.15 9.03
C CYS A 10 13.43 -21.84 8.28
N CYS A 11 13.45 -21.89 6.95
CA CYS A 11 13.61 -20.71 6.07
C CYS A 11 12.33 -19.87 5.98
N THR A 12 11.62 -19.63 7.09
CA THR A 12 10.37 -18.84 7.07
C THR A 12 10.52 -17.45 7.70
N SER A 13 11.69 -17.10 8.25
CA SER A 13 11.89 -15.86 9.00
C SER A 13 12.78 -14.80 8.32
N LEU A 14 13.19 -14.98 7.06
CA LEU A 14 14.03 -14.01 6.33
C LEU A 14 13.25 -13.03 5.43
N VAL A 15 11.95 -13.22 5.27
CA VAL A 15 11.12 -12.27 4.51
C VAL A 15 10.31 -11.49 5.54
N GLY A 16 10.83 -10.31 5.91
CA GLY A 16 10.07 -9.34 6.70
C GLY A 16 8.70 -9.07 6.06
N PRO A 17 7.73 -8.53 6.83
CA PRO A 17 6.42 -8.20 6.28
C PRO A 17 6.58 -7.35 5.02
N ARG A 18 5.91 -7.68 3.91
CA ARG A 18 5.97 -6.90 2.65
C ARG A 18 5.15 -5.60 2.69
N THR A 19 4.73 -5.21 3.88
CA THR A 19 3.75 -4.15 4.16
C THR A 19 4.06 -3.60 5.55
N GLY A 20 3.61 -2.39 5.85
CA GLY A 20 3.82 -1.70 7.10
C GLY A 20 4.73 -0.49 6.94
N VAL A 21 4.96 0.16 8.08
CA VAL A 21 5.76 1.37 8.20
C VAL A 21 7.08 1.03 8.89
N TYR A 22 8.18 1.50 8.31
CA TYR A 22 9.54 1.33 8.83
C TYR A 22 10.25 2.67 8.72
N GLU A 23 10.79 3.17 9.84
CA GLU A 23 11.46 4.48 9.89
C GLU A 23 10.61 5.63 9.29
N ASP A 24 9.32 5.65 9.64
CA ASP A 24 8.31 6.62 9.15
C ASP A 24 8.04 6.56 7.62
N GLU A 25 8.48 5.51 6.92
CA GLU A 25 8.20 5.29 5.50
C GLU A 25 7.38 4.00 5.28
N LEU A 26 6.54 4.01 4.25
CA LEU A 26 5.92 2.79 3.75
C LEU A 26 7.00 1.86 3.18
N ASN A 27 6.76 0.55 3.31
CA ASN A 27 7.68 -0.44 2.77
C ASN A 27 7.94 -0.27 1.26
N TYR A 28 9.08 -0.75 0.76
CA TYR A 28 9.46 -0.54 -0.63
C TYR A 28 8.49 -1.21 -1.62
N CYS A 29 8.37 -0.63 -2.81
CA CYS A 29 7.73 -1.29 -3.94
C CYS A 29 8.65 -2.37 -4.51
N SER A 30 8.15 -3.60 -4.68
CA SER A 30 8.93 -4.62 -5.37
C SER A 30 9.28 -4.16 -6.80
N PRO A 31 10.36 -4.68 -7.41
CA PRO A 31 10.79 -4.25 -8.75
C PRO A 31 9.85 -4.70 -9.88
N ARG A 32 8.69 -5.28 -9.54
CA ARG A 32 7.71 -5.74 -10.52
C ARG A 32 6.87 -4.56 -11.00
N PRO A 33 6.48 -4.52 -12.29
CA PRO A 33 5.70 -3.44 -12.90
C PRO A 33 4.21 -3.42 -12.44
N ASN A 34 3.92 -3.95 -11.26
CA ASN A 34 2.61 -4.05 -10.64
C ASN A 34 2.60 -3.39 -9.25
N CYS A 35 3.53 -2.47 -8.98
CA CYS A 35 3.59 -1.67 -7.77
C CYS A 35 3.70 -0.18 -8.10
N VAL A 36 3.08 0.66 -7.28
CA VAL A 36 3.33 2.10 -7.24
C VAL A 36 3.46 2.60 -5.81
N SER A 37 4.30 3.60 -5.57
CA SER A 37 4.46 4.24 -4.27
C SER A 37 4.91 5.69 -4.41
N SER A 38 4.47 6.56 -3.48
CA SER A 38 4.91 7.96 -3.40
C SER A 38 6.33 8.15 -2.88
N GLN A 39 6.87 7.13 -2.22
CA GLN A 39 8.23 7.16 -1.68
C GLN A 39 9.22 6.40 -2.57
N SER A 40 8.82 5.98 -3.78
CA SER A 40 9.72 5.24 -4.67
C SER A 40 10.66 6.09 -5.51
N SER A 41 10.49 7.41 -5.55
CA SER A 41 11.31 8.29 -6.40
C SER A 41 12.81 8.16 -6.15
N THR A 42 13.24 7.83 -4.93
CA THR A 42 14.65 7.71 -4.56
C THR A 42 15.32 6.43 -5.07
N TYR A 43 14.55 5.35 -5.31
CA TYR A 43 15.09 4.04 -5.68
C TYR A 43 14.54 3.49 -7.00
N ASN A 44 13.33 3.89 -7.43
CA ASN A 44 12.73 3.51 -8.70
C ASN A 44 11.65 4.53 -9.15
N PRO A 45 12.01 5.50 -10.01
CA PRO A 45 11.08 6.50 -10.53
C PRO A 45 9.90 5.95 -11.34
N ILE A 46 10.01 4.74 -11.90
CA ILE A 46 8.93 4.14 -12.72
C ILE A 46 7.72 3.78 -11.84
N HIS A 47 7.96 3.40 -10.58
CA HIS A 47 6.90 3.12 -9.61
C HIS A 47 6.33 4.37 -8.95
N HIS A 48 6.90 5.56 -9.21
CA HIS A 48 6.51 6.78 -8.50
C HIS A 48 5.07 7.16 -8.81
N ILE A 49 4.29 7.47 -7.79
CA ILE A 49 2.98 8.12 -7.90
C ILE A 49 2.95 9.27 -6.90
N ASP A 50 2.35 10.41 -7.23
CA ASP A 50 2.30 11.50 -6.28
C ASP A 50 1.55 11.07 -5.00
N PRO A 51 1.94 11.58 -3.82
CA PRO A 51 1.16 11.37 -2.60
C PRO A 51 -0.22 12.03 -2.75
N PHE A 52 -1.08 11.87 -1.74
CA PHE A 52 -2.26 12.71 -1.65
C PHE A 52 -1.98 13.93 -0.76
N HIS A 53 -2.55 15.07 -1.10
CA HIS A 53 -2.50 16.28 -0.31
C HIS A 53 -3.88 16.63 0.23
N TYR A 54 -3.97 16.84 1.54
CA TYR A 54 -5.21 17.19 2.22
C TYR A 54 -5.10 18.58 2.85
N THR A 55 -6.22 19.29 2.96
CA THR A 55 -6.25 20.67 3.51
C THR A 55 -6.89 20.76 4.88
N GLU A 56 -7.64 19.73 5.26
CA GLU A 56 -8.32 19.64 6.55
C GLU A 56 -7.37 19.25 7.71
N GLU A 57 -7.90 19.12 8.92
CA GLU A 57 -7.11 18.60 10.05
C GLU A 57 -6.78 17.12 9.86
N LYS A 58 -5.65 16.67 10.41
CA LYS A 58 -5.17 15.29 10.20
C LYS A 58 -6.22 14.25 10.59
N GLU A 59 -6.91 14.46 11.71
CA GLU A 59 -7.95 13.53 12.17
C GLU A 59 -9.15 13.53 11.22
N GLU A 60 -9.53 14.69 10.69
CA GLU A 60 -10.61 14.80 9.70
C GLU A 60 -10.24 14.11 8.39
N ALA A 61 -9.02 14.34 7.89
CA ALA A 61 -8.50 13.66 6.70
C ALA A 61 -8.45 12.14 6.89
N PHE A 62 -8.02 11.69 8.06
CA PHE A 62 -7.98 10.28 8.43
C PHE A 62 -9.37 9.65 8.39
N GLN A 63 -10.35 10.26 9.07
CA GLN A 63 -11.72 9.74 9.09
C GLN A 63 -12.37 9.78 7.71
N LYS A 64 -12.14 10.84 6.92
CA LYS A 64 -12.62 10.96 5.55
C LYS A 64 -12.09 9.82 4.67
N LEU A 65 -10.79 9.57 4.70
CA LEU A 65 -10.17 8.45 3.96
C LEU A 65 -10.70 7.10 4.45
N LYS A 66 -10.74 6.87 5.76
CA LYS A 66 -11.22 5.62 6.34
C LYS A 66 -12.65 5.31 5.93
N GLN A 67 -13.56 6.28 6.09
CA GLN A 67 -14.97 6.13 5.71
C GLN A 67 -15.09 5.84 4.22
N LYS A 68 -14.35 6.56 3.39
CA LYS A 68 -14.35 6.34 1.93
C LYS A 68 -13.90 4.93 1.55
N LEU A 69 -12.91 4.37 2.25
CA LEU A 69 -12.42 3.00 2.04
C LEU A 69 -13.41 1.95 2.56
N GLU A 70 -14.11 2.21 3.66
CA GLU A 70 -15.14 1.32 4.23
C GLU A 70 -16.39 1.26 3.36
N ASP A 71 -16.77 2.38 2.73
CA ASP A 71 -17.92 2.47 1.83
C ASP A 71 -17.63 1.98 0.41
N ALA A 72 -16.35 1.76 0.06
CA ALA A 72 -15.96 1.40 -1.29
C ALA A 72 -16.24 -0.07 -1.61
N ASP A 73 -16.90 -0.30 -2.75
CA ASP A 73 -17.09 -1.65 -3.29
C ASP A 73 -15.75 -2.36 -3.53
N ARG A 74 -15.68 -3.63 -3.14
CA ARG A 74 -14.51 -4.51 -3.36
C ARG A 74 -13.24 -4.00 -2.66
N VAL A 75 -13.42 -3.34 -1.51
CA VAL A 75 -12.36 -2.94 -0.59
C VAL A 75 -12.59 -3.62 0.75
N SER A 76 -11.51 -3.99 1.42
CA SER A 76 -11.53 -4.47 2.80
C SER A 76 -10.45 -3.75 3.60
N VAL A 77 -10.84 -3.05 4.66
CA VAL A 77 -9.89 -2.48 5.62
C VAL A 77 -9.34 -3.62 6.49
N LEU A 78 -8.03 -3.84 6.42
CA LEU A 78 -7.37 -4.96 7.08
C LEU A 78 -6.72 -4.57 8.40
N GLU A 79 -6.19 -3.34 8.46
CA GLU A 79 -5.47 -2.83 9.61
C GLU A 79 -5.65 -1.32 9.69
N VAL A 80 -5.86 -0.85 10.90
CA VAL A 80 -5.90 0.58 11.25
C VAL A 80 -5.04 0.74 12.49
N ASN A 81 -3.93 1.46 12.38
CA ASN A 81 -2.98 1.62 13.48
C ASN A 81 -2.40 3.04 13.46
N GLY A 82 -2.83 3.88 14.41
CA GLY A 82 -2.42 5.28 14.47
C GLY A 82 -2.80 6.02 13.18
N ASN A 83 -1.80 6.53 12.47
CA ASN A 83 -1.94 7.26 11.20
C ASN A 83 -1.80 6.36 9.95
N TYR A 84 -1.81 5.04 10.13
CA TYR A 84 -1.64 4.06 9.07
C TYR A 84 -2.92 3.25 8.82
N ILE A 85 -3.25 3.06 7.55
CA ILE A 85 -4.37 2.23 7.10
C ILE A 85 -3.86 1.25 6.05
N LYS A 86 -4.16 -0.04 6.25
CA LYS A 86 -3.92 -1.10 5.27
C LYS A 86 -5.24 -1.64 4.75
N THR A 87 -5.32 -1.82 3.44
CA THR A 87 -6.52 -2.34 2.78
C THR A 87 -6.20 -3.43 1.77
N ARG A 88 -7.23 -4.18 1.39
CA ARG A 88 -7.25 -5.03 0.20
C ARG A 88 -8.25 -4.49 -0.80
N PHE A 89 -7.81 -4.28 -2.04
CA PHE A 89 -8.68 -4.01 -3.17
C PHE A 89 -8.80 -5.25 -4.05
N TYR A 90 -9.93 -5.41 -4.75
CA TYR A 90 -10.12 -6.49 -5.71
C TYR A 90 -10.49 -5.95 -7.11
N THR A 91 -9.79 -6.42 -8.14
CA THR A 91 -10.09 -6.04 -9.53
C THR A 91 -11.50 -6.49 -9.96
N ARG A 92 -12.11 -5.79 -10.92
CA ARG A 92 -13.54 -5.94 -11.23
C ARG A 92 -13.89 -7.27 -11.89
N VAL A 93 -13.04 -7.70 -12.83
CA VAL A 93 -13.31 -8.86 -13.68
C VAL A 93 -12.84 -10.15 -13.01
N PHE A 94 -11.60 -10.16 -12.53
CA PHE A 94 -10.94 -11.37 -12.02
C PHE A 94 -10.76 -11.40 -10.50
N HIS A 95 -11.19 -10.36 -9.78
CA HIS A 95 -11.05 -10.25 -8.32
C HIS A 95 -9.61 -10.50 -7.83
N PHE A 96 -8.62 -10.07 -8.62
CA PHE A 96 -7.22 -10.14 -8.18
C PHE A 96 -6.99 -9.17 -7.02
N PRO A 97 -6.37 -9.64 -5.92
CA PRO A 97 -6.17 -8.82 -4.75
C PRO A 97 -4.93 -7.94 -4.89
N ASP A 98 -5.11 -6.66 -4.55
CA ASP A 98 -4.05 -5.67 -4.42
C ASP A 98 -4.00 -5.22 -2.96
N THR A 99 -2.81 -5.05 -2.40
CA THR A 99 -2.65 -4.42 -1.09
C THR A 99 -2.40 -2.94 -1.27
N VAL A 100 -3.17 -2.12 -0.57
CA VAL A 100 -3.01 -0.66 -0.61
C VAL A 100 -2.83 -0.13 0.79
N GLU A 101 -1.81 0.71 0.97
CA GLU A 101 -1.35 1.24 2.24
C GLU A 101 -1.35 2.76 2.19
N PHE A 102 -1.78 3.36 3.29
CA PHE A 102 -1.88 4.80 3.47
C PHE A 102 -1.18 5.17 4.79
N LEU A 103 -0.30 6.15 4.75
CA LEU A 103 0.37 6.70 5.92
C LEU A 103 0.18 8.21 5.94
N ILE A 104 -0.55 8.72 6.94
CA ILE A 104 -0.97 10.12 7.02
C ILE A 104 0.04 10.94 7.83
N GLU A 105 0.61 11.95 7.20
CA GLU A 105 1.63 12.83 7.77
C GLU A 105 1.04 14.21 8.06
N GLU A 106 1.15 14.66 9.32
CA GLU A 106 0.57 15.92 9.76
C GLU A 106 1.37 17.14 9.30
N LYS A 107 2.70 17.06 9.43
CA LYS A 107 3.62 18.19 9.21
C LYS A 107 3.58 18.70 7.77
N THR A 108 3.42 17.79 6.83
CA THR A 108 3.43 18.03 5.38
C THR A 108 2.03 18.02 4.78
N LYS A 109 0.99 17.72 5.59
CA LYS A 109 -0.39 17.54 5.13
C LYS A 109 -0.49 16.59 3.92
N THR A 110 0.24 15.47 4.01
CA THR A 110 0.35 14.46 2.95
C THR A 110 -0.15 13.10 3.43
N VAL A 111 -0.65 12.30 2.49
CA VAL A 111 -0.82 10.86 2.66
C VAL A 111 0.17 10.17 1.75
N GLN A 112 1.17 9.52 2.34
CA GLN A 112 2.03 8.60 1.62
C GLN A 112 1.23 7.37 1.23
N ILE A 113 1.43 6.89 0.01
CA ILE A 113 0.64 5.81 -0.56
C ILE A 113 1.52 4.74 -1.18
N ARG A 114 1.04 3.51 -1.11
CA ARG A 114 1.62 2.35 -1.79
C ARG A 114 0.51 1.41 -2.22
N SER A 115 0.56 0.93 -3.46
CA SER A 115 -0.38 -0.05 -3.99
C SER A 115 0.37 -1.11 -4.77
N GLU A 116 0.24 -2.37 -4.35
CA GLU A 116 0.94 -3.50 -4.95
C GLU A 116 0.00 -4.68 -5.20
N SER A 117 0.06 -5.24 -6.40
CA SER A 117 -0.68 -6.45 -6.74
C SER A 117 -0.03 -7.70 -6.13
N ILE A 118 -0.83 -8.51 -5.44
CA ILE A 118 -0.36 -9.76 -4.83
C ILE A 118 -0.11 -10.83 -5.90
N LEU A 119 -0.89 -10.81 -6.99
CA LEU A 119 -0.84 -11.77 -8.09
C LEU A 119 -0.60 -11.07 -9.43
N GLY A 120 0.02 -11.80 -10.36
CA GLY A 120 0.34 -11.32 -11.70
C GLY A 120 1.68 -10.60 -11.81
N LEU A 121 2.21 -10.51 -13.03
CA LEU A 121 3.44 -9.76 -13.33
C LEU A 121 3.16 -8.29 -13.63
N PHE A 122 1.99 -8.00 -14.19
CA PHE A 122 1.57 -6.67 -14.61
C PHE A 122 0.13 -6.43 -14.13
N ASP A 123 -0.17 -5.20 -13.73
CA ASP A 123 -1.50 -4.78 -13.26
C ASP A 123 -2.26 -3.93 -14.29
N PHE A 124 -1.68 -3.71 -15.47
CA PHE A 124 -2.20 -2.80 -16.51
C PHE A 124 -2.53 -1.39 -15.97
N LEU A 125 -1.67 -0.87 -15.09
CA LEU A 125 -1.82 0.42 -14.41
C LEU A 125 -3.03 0.49 -13.45
N ALA A 126 -3.62 -0.65 -13.06
CA ALA A 126 -4.76 -0.69 -12.17
C ALA A 126 -4.46 -0.01 -10.81
N ASN A 127 -3.26 -0.21 -10.26
CA ASN A 127 -2.85 0.38 -9.00
C ASN A 127 -2.76 1.91 -9.10
N ARG A 128 -2.13 2.41 -10.16
CA ARG A 128 -2.05 3.86 -10.42
C ARG A 128 -3.43 4.50 -10.64
N ARG A 129 -4.25 3.89 -11.49
CA ARG A 129 -5.60 4.40 -11.80
C ARG A 129 -6.48 4.43 -10.56
N ARG A 130 -6.42 3.39 -9.72
CA ARG A 130 -7.18 3.34 -8.47
C ARG A 130 -6.82 4.50 -7.54
N LEU A 131 -5.53 4.72 -7.32
CA LEU A 131 -5.08 5.77 -6.40
C LEU A 131 -5.44 7.16 -6.94
N ASN A 132 -5.31 7.40 -8.24
CA ASN A 132 -5.76 8.65 -8.85
C ASN A 132 -7.27 8.86 -8.72
N ASN A 133 -8.08 7.83 -8.98
CA ASN A 133 -9.53 7.93 -8.82
C ASN A 133 -9.90 8.18 -7.34
N LEU A 134 -9.26 7.49 -6.40
CA LEU A 134 -9.51 7.69 -4.97
C LEU A 134 -9.17 9.12 -4.54
N ARG A 135 -8.05 9.68 -5.05
CA ARG A 135 -7.68 11.08 -4.84
C ARG A 135 -8.78 12.03 -5.34
N GLU A 136 -9.24 11.85 -6.57
CA GLU A 136 -10.32 12.66 -7.16
C GLU A 136 -11.62 12.56 -6.34
N GLU A 137 -11.99 11.34 -5.93
CA GLU A 137 -13.19 11.09 -5.12
C GLU A 137 -13.13 11.70 -3.71
N LEU A 138 -11.93 11.90 -3.17
CA LEU A 138 -11.71 12.58 -1.89
C LEU A 138 -11.64 14.11 -2.03
N GLY A 139 -11.53 14.63 -3.27
CA GLY A 139 -11.29 16.05 -3.52
C GLY A 139 -9.92 16.50 -3.02
N TRP A 140 -8.93 15.61 -3.11
CA TRP A 140 -7.53 15.87 -2.72
C TRP A 140 -6.67 16.13 -3.96
N GLU A 141 -5.49 16.72 -3.75
CA GLU A 141 -4.47 16.91 -4.80
C GLU A 141 -3.44 15.77 -4.82
#